data_AF-A0A7K4PQV2-F1
#
_entry.id   AF-A0A7K4PQV2-F1
#
_cell.length_a   1.000
_cell.length_b   1.000
_cell.length_c   1.000
_cell.angle_alpha   90.00
_cell.angle_beta   90.00
_cell.angle_gamma   90.00
#
_symmetry.space_group_name_H-M   'P 1'
#
loop_
_entity.id
_entity.type
_entity.pdbx_description
1 polymer ?
#
loop_
_entity_poly.entity_id
_entity_poly.type
_entity_poly.pdbx_seq_one_letter_code
_entity_poly.pdbx_strand_id
1 'polypeptide(L)'
;YVALLQGKDNQSCGGFLVAPAWVMTAAQCLQHKPLSVILGAQSLQRREGSWQTFQVKEYHSYPGFTSPKEGKDILLLKLNGNASSNGHVRPISLEKSKIRGGTECSLAGWGDRTATVTITRQRDCLNHYPGLADNLICGQSSSSKVPGKVSVLREGRLELGQGADNRILGDAGDPLVCNNKAFGIFSYKHNNWPGFYTHIAPYLPWVHSVMK
;
A
#
# COMPACT_ATOMS: atom_id res chain seq x y z
N TYR A 1 10.83 4.79 -0.99
CA TYR A 1 9.88 4.01 -1.82
C TYR A 1 8.44 4.37 -1.51
N VAL A 2 8.06 4.61 -0.25
CA VAL A 2 6.68 4.98 0.14
C VAL A 2 6.14 6.13 -0.72
N ALA A 3 4.89 6.00 -1.13
CA ALA A 3 4.13 6.94 -1.94
C ALA A 3 2.77 7.20 -1.30
N LEU A 4 2.28 8.43 -1.39
CA LEU A 4 0.84 8.68 -1.20
C LEU A 4 0.18 8.98 -2.51
N LEU A 5 -0.98 8.36 -2.65
CA LEU A 5 -1.89 8.53 -3.74
C LEU A 5 -3.02 9.42 -3.24
N GLN A 6 -3.16 10.60 -3.82
CA GLN A 6 -4.21 11.54 -3.51
C GLN A 6 -5.28 11.49 -4.60
N GLY A 7 -6.51 11.14 -4.22
CA GLY A 7 -7.68 11.17 -5.07
C GLY A 7 -8.38 12.53 -5.12
N LYS A 8 -9.26 12.69 -6.11
CA LYS A 8 -10.05 13.92 -6.31
C LYS A 8 -11.09 14.16 -5.21
N ASP A 9 -11.57 13.09 -4.59
CA ASP A 9 -12.58 13.08 -3.54
C ASP A 9 -12.02 13.36 -2.14
N ASN A 10 -10.78 13.87 -2.06
CA ASN A 10 -10.02 14.03 -0.82
C ASN A 10 -9.67 12.70 -0.12
N GLN A 11 -9.95 11.55 -0.73
CA GLN A 11 -9.49 10.28 -0.20
C GLN A 11 -8.03 10.06 -0.58
N SER A 12 -7.32 9.33 0.28
CA SER A 12 -5.93 8.99 0.07
C SER A 12 -5.74 7.49 0.18
N CYS A 13 -4.77 6.99 -0.56
CA CYS A 13 -4.27 5.62 -0.48
C CYS A 13 -2.76 5.63 -0.30
N GLY A 14 -2.27 4.53 0.26
CA GLY A 14 -0.88 4.17 0.28
C GLY A 14 -0.37 3.65 -1.06
N GLY A 15 0.94 3.52 -1.17
CA GLY A 15 1.60 2.96 -2.34
C GLY A 15 3.10 2.97 -2.21
N PHE A 16 3.78 2.40 -3.19
CA PHE A 16 5.23 2.34 -3.19
C PHE A 16 5.84 2.24 -4.58
N LEU A 17 6.95 2.96 -4.75
CA LEU A 17 7.75 2.98 -5.97
C LEU A 17 8.46 1.63 -6.15
N VAL A 18 8.20 0.96 -7.27
CA VAL A 18 8.80 -0.34 -7.65
C VAL A 18 9.78 -0.21 -8.82
N ALA A 19 9.66 0.86 -9.62
CA ALA A 19 10.64 1.29 -10.62
C ALA A 19 10.48 2.81 -10.86
N PRO A 20 11.41 3.50 -11.55
CA PRO A 20 11.39 4.96 -11.66
C PRO A 20 10.05 5.57 -12.12
N ALA A 21 9.32 4.91 -13.02
CA ALA A 21 8.02 5.38 -13.51
C ALA A 21 6.83 4.53 -13.01
N TRP A 22 7.05 3.65 -12.02
CA TRP A 22 6.07 2.63 -11.65
C TRP A 22 5.85 2.58 -10.15
N VAL A 23 4.58 2.75 -9.75
CA VAL A 23 4.12 2.65 -8.37
C VAL A 23 3.13 1.51 -8.25
N MET A 24 3.26 0.72 -7.20
CA MET A 24 2.34 -0.35 -6.83
C MET A 24 1.45 0.12 -5.68
N THR A 25 0.17 -0.25 -5.70
CA THR A 25 -0.84 0.06 -4.68
C THR A 25 -1.96 -0.99 -4.72
N ALA A 26 -3.02 -0.80 -3.93
CA ALA A 26 -4.21 -1.62 -3.92
C ALA A 26 -5.18 -1.25 -5.08
N ALA A 27 -5.85 -2.24 -5.67
CA ALA A 27 -6.82 -2.05 -6.73
C ALA A 27 -8.08 -1.30 -6.28
N GLN A 28 -8.49 -1.43 -5.02
CA GLN A 28 -9.61 -0.66 -4.47
C GLN A 28 -9.38 0.87 -4.57
N CYS A 29 -8.13 1.34 -4.65
CA CYS A 29 -7.81 2.76 -4.81
C CYS A 29 -8.23 3.35 -6.17
N LEU A 30 -8.62 2.51 -7.14
CA LEU A 30 -9.17 2.96 -8.43
C LEU A 30 -10.45 3.79 -8.28
N GLN A 31 -11.20 3.62 -7.19
CA GLN A 31 -12.43 4.36 -6.94
C GLN A 31 -12.19 5.86 -6.73
N HIS A 32 -10.96 6.26 -6.39
CA HIS A 32 -10.59 7.64 -6.06
C HIS A 32 -9.95 8.41 -7.22
N LYS A 33 -10.01 7.87 -8.45
CA LYS A 33 -9.43 8.51 -9.64
C LYS A 33 -10.00 9.93 -9.91
N PRO A 34 -9.22 10.81 -10.55
CA PRO A 34 -7.80 10.64 -10.89
C PRO A 34 -6.90 10.70 -9.64
N LEU A 35 -5.83 9.91 -9.64
CA LEU A 35 -4.84 9.87 -8.58
C LEU A 35 -3.62 10.74 -8.94
N SER A 36 -3.16 11.52 -7.97
CA SER A 36 -1.83 12.13 -7.98
C SER A 36 -0.92 11.36 -7.03
N VAL A 37 0.34 11.14 -7.41
CA VAL A 37 1.30 10.39 -6.62
C VAL A 37 2.36 11.33 -6.04
N ILE A 38 2.61 11.24 -4.75
CA ILE A 38 3.62 12.03 -4.04
C ILE A 38 4.66 11.09 -3.45
N LEU A 39 5.93 11.30 -3.79
CA LEU A 39 7.08 10.55 -3.30
C LEU A 39 8.03 11.45 -2.50
N GLY A 40 8.88 10.86 -1.66
CA GLY A 40 10.04 11.54 -1.05
C GLY A 40 9.73 12.43 0.15
N ALA A 41 8.54 12.32 0.69
CA ALA A 41 8.04 13.19 1.72
C ALA A 41 8.12 12.55 3.11
N GLN A 42 8.66 13.27 4.08
CA GLN A 42 8.91 12.82 5.45
C GLN A 42 7.81 13.34 6.39
N SER A 43 7.45 14.61 6.27
CA SER A 43 6.34 15.22 7.00
C SER A 43 5.19 15.57 6.05
N LEU A 44 3.97 15.43 6.56
CA LEU A 44 2.73 15.84 5.89
C LEU A 44 2.26 17.25 6.26
N GLN A 45 2.89 17.84 7.28
CA GLN A 45 2.49 19.15 7.77
C GLN A 45 3.04 20.28 6.90
N ARG A 46 4.14 20.02 6.20
CA ARG A 46 4.83 21.00 5.36
C ARG A 46 5.38 20.32 4.14
N ARG A 47 5.19 20.95 2.97
CA ARG A 47 5.87 20.55 1.74
C ARG A 47 7.38 20.71 1.89
N GLU A 48 8.12 19.65 1.62
CA GLU A 48 9.59 19.63 1.66
C GLU A 48 10.16 19.66 0.24
N GLY A 49 11.41 20.09 0.10
CA GLY A 49 12.10 20.11 -1.20
C GLY A 49 12.34 18.72 -1.81
N SER A 50 12.21 17.66 -1.01
CA SER A 50 12.36 16.27 -1.44
C SER A 50 11.12 15.70 -2.13
N TRP A 51 9.98 16.39 -2.07
CA TRP A 51 8.72 15.94 -2.65
C TRP A 51 8.79 15.87 -4.17
N GLN A 52 8.38 14.74 -4.74
CA GLN A 52 8.19 14.59 -6.18
C GLN A 52 6.75 14.20 -6.44
N THR A 53 6.01 15.07 -7.13
CA THR A 53 4.59 14.88 -7.44
C THR A 53 4.42 14.51 -8.90
N PHE A 54 3.67 13.44 -9.16
CA PHE A 54 3.40 12.92 -10.48
C PHE A 54 1.90 12.77 -10.71
N GLN A 55 1.44 13.09 -11.92
CA GLN A 55 0.15 12.62 -12.40
C GLN A 55 0.29 11.16 -12.86
N VAL A 56 -0.78 10.38 -12.71
CA VAL A 56 -0.81 9.01 -13.25
C VAL A 56 -1.17 9.04 -14.73
N LYS A 57 -0.32 8.42 -15.56
CA LYS A 57 -0.51 8.28 -17.01
C LYS A 57 -1.40 7.08 -17.34
N GLU A 58 -1.16 5.93 -16.72
CA GLU A 58 -1.90 4.68 -16.98
C GLU A 58 -2.17 3.93 -15.67
N TYR A 59 -3.31 3.23 -15.62
CA TYR A 59 -3.75 2.42 -14.49
C TYR A 59 -3.91 0.97 -14.94
N HIS A 60 -3.16 0.06 -14.34
CA HIS A 60 -3.13 -1.36 -14.68
C HIS A 60 -3.57 -2.19 -13.48
N SER A 61 -4.87 -2.50 -13.42
CA SER A 61 -5.43 -3.36 -12.37
C SER A 61 -5.28 -4.83 -12.76
N TYR A 62 -5.02 -5.71 -11.79
CA TYR A 62 -5.01 -7.14 -12.07
C TYR A 62 -6.39 -7.62 -12.55
N PRO A 63 -6.47 -8.40 -13.64
CA PRO A 63 -7.74 -8.86 -14.17
C PRO A 63 -8.59 -9.62 -13.14
N GLY A 64 -9.88 -9.30 -13.10
CA GLY A 64 -10.85 -10.01 -12.26
C GLY A 64 -10.76 -9.67 -10.77
N PHE A 65 -10.22 -8.50 -10.40
CA PHE A 65 -10.47 -7.91 -9.08
C PHE A 65 -11.93 -7.48 -8.96
N THR A 66 -12.67 -8.06 -8.00
CA THR A 66 -14.02 -7.58 -7.65
C THR A 66 -14.10 -7.06 -6.22
N SER A 67 -13.30 -7.62 -5.31
CA SER A 67 -13.23 -7.16 -3.92
C SER A 67 -11.88 -7.51 -3.26
N PRO A 68 -11.48 -6.77 -2.20
CA PRO A 68 -10.26 -7.06 -1.43
C PRO A 68 -10.14 -8.51 -0.94
N LYS A 69 -11.26 -9.15 -0.60
CA LYS A 69 -11.30 -10.51 -0.03
C LYS A 69 -10.86 -11.61 -1.00
N GLU A 70 -10.85 -11.33 -2.31
CA GLU A 70 -10.42 -12.29 -3.34
C GLU A 70 -8.90 -12.39 -3.46
N GLY A 71 -8.15 -11.53 -2.76
CA GLY A 71 -6.68 -11.54 -2.80
C GLY A 71 -6.07 -10.99 -4.08
N LYS A 72 -6.87 -10.42 -4.99
CA LYS A 72 -6.43 -9.80 -6.26
C LYS A 72 -6.30 -8.28 -6.17
N ASP A 73 -6.19 -7.73 -4.96
CA ASP A 73 -6.18 -6.29 -4.70
C ASP A 73 -4.79 -5.70 -4.97
N ILE A 74 -4.44 -5.59 -6.25
CA ILE A 74 -3.15 -5.06 -6.74
C ILE A 74 -3.35 -4.20 -7.99
N LEU A 75 -2.67 -3.05 -7.99
CA LEU A 75 -2.71 -2.04 -9.04
C LEU A 75 -1.31 -1.51 -9.31
N LEU A 76 -0.95 -1.44 -10.60
CA LEU A 76 0.23 -0.75 -11.07
C LEU A 76 -0.16 0.60 -11.69
N LEU A 77 0.51 1.65 -11.25
CA LEU A 77 0.37 3.00 -11.75
C LEU A 77 1.62 3.36 -12.55
N LYS A 78 1.43 3.73 -13.81
CA LYS A 78 2.50 4.32 -14.62
C LYS A 78 2.46 5.83 -14.44
N LEU A 79 3.56 6.40 -13.98
CA LEU A 79 3.69 7.83 -13.73
C LEU A 79 3.89 8.60 -15.03
N ASN A 80 3.40 9.85 -15.08
CA ASN A 80 3.71 10.78 -16.16
C ASN A 80 5.10 11.41 -15.95
N GLY A 81 6.14 10.58 -16.06
CA GLY A 81 7.54 10.94 -15.81
C GLY A 81 8.26 9.91 -14.96
N ASN A 82 9.57 10.12 -14.76
CA ASN A 82 10.40 9.26 -13.94
C ASN A 82 10.73 9.95 -12.62
N ALA A 83 10.58 9.22 -11.51
CA ALA A 83 11.07 9.63 -10.21
C ALA A 83 12.60 9.69 -10.20
N SER A 84 13.14 10.82 -9.77
CA SER A 84 14.57 11.02 -9.60
C SER A 84 15.03 10.36 -8.31
N SER A 85 15.91 9.37 -8.41
CA SER A 85 16.42 8.68 -7.23
C SER A 85 17.30 9.61 -6.39
N ASN A 86 17.06 9.66 -5.08
CA ASN A 86 17.84 10.44 -4.12
C ASN A 86 17.75 9.80 -2.71
N GLY A 87 18.22 10.49 -1.67
CA GLY A 87 18.18 9.96 -0.29
C GLY A 87 16.78 9.65 0.26
N HIS A 88 15.73 10.25 -0.32
CA HIS A 88 14.33 10.09 0.10
C HIS A 88 13.51 9.24 -0.89
N VAL A 89 13.90 9.21 -2.15
CA VAL A 89 13.19 8.51 -3.23
C VAL A 89 14.10 7.44 -3.80
N ARG A 90 13.70 6.19 -3.59
CA ARG A 90 14.32 5.00 -4.20
C ARG A 90 13.27 3.92 -4.38
N PRO A 91 13.28 3.16 -5.49
CA PRO A 91 12.43 1.99 -5.64
C PRO A 91 12.74 0.92 -4.58
N ILE A 92 11.73 0.14 -4.19
CA ILE A 92 11.90 -1.05 -3.37
C ILE A 92 11.89 -2.31 -4.23
N SER A 93 12.71 -3.29 -3.86
CA SER A 93 12.72 -4.60 -4.52
C SER A 93 11.52 -5.44 -4.08
N LEU A 94 10.93 -6.16 -5.03
CA LEU A 94 9.84 -7.11 -4.77
C LEU A 94 10.40 -8.47 -4.35
N GLU A 95 9.79 -9.11 -3.37
CA GLU A 95 10.13 -10.48 -3.00
C GLU A 95 9.32 -11.50 -3.82
N LYS A 96 10.01 -12.59 -4.22
CA LYS A 96 9.47 -13.69 -5.02
C LYS A 96 9.08 -14.90 -4.17
N SER A 97 9.57 -14.98 -2.95
CA SER A 97 9.29 -16.11 -2.05
C SER A 97 7.97 -15.96 -1.29
N LYS A 98 7.49 -17.08 -0.75
CA LYS A 98 6.48 -17.07 0.31
C LYS A 98 7.09 -16.51 1.58
N ILE A 99 6.26 -15.85 2.39
CA ILE A 99 6.64 -15.39 3.72
C ILE A 99 6.37 -16.49 4.75
N ARG A 100 7.23 -16.58 5.77
CA ARG A 100 7.05 -17.55 6.87
C ARG A 100 6.23 -16.91 7.98
N GLY A 101 5.35 -17.68 8.62
CA GLY A 101 4.68 -17.22 9.82
C GLY A 101 5.69 -17.02 10.97
N GLY A 102 5.47 -15.98 11.76
CA GLY A 102 6.39 -15.48 12.79
C GLY A 102 7.43 -14.48 12.28
N THR A 103 7.53 -14.23 10.97
CA THR A 103 8.39 -13.18 10.44
C THR A 103 7.90 -11.81 10.93
N GLU A 104 8.82 -10.98 11.40
CA GLU A 104 8.55 -9.57 11.70
C GLU A 104 8.78 -8.73 10.44
N CYS A 105 7.83 -7.86 10.16
CA CYS A 105 7.79 -6.96 9.03
C CYS A 105 7.39 -5.57 9.51
N SER A 106 7.51 -4.59 8.61
CA SER A 106 6.94 -3.26 8.80
C SER A 106 5.86 -3.01 7.75
N LEU A 107 4.77 -2.39 8.18
CA LEU A 107 3.88 -1.68 7.28
C LEU A 107 4.38 -0.24 7.20
N ALA A 108 4.92 0.13 6.04
CA ALA A 108 5.54 1.43 5.84
C ALA A 108 4.57 2.36 5.09
N GLY A 109 3.88 3.21 5.83
CA GLY A 109 2.96 4.22 5.29
C GLY A 109 3.57 5.61 5.23
N TRP A 110 2.82 6.57 4.69
CA TRP A 110 3.29 7.94 4.53
C TRP A 110 3.19 8.79 5.81
N GLY A 111 4.12 9.73 5.99
CA GLY A 111 4.39 10.36 7.29
C GLY A 111 5.17 9.41 8.20
N ASP A 112 5.40 9.77 9.47
CA ASP A 112 6.10 8.93 10.46
C ASP A 112 5.25 7.72 10.92
N ARG A 113 4.64 7.02 9.95
CA ARG A 113 3.66 5.94 10.12
C ARG A 113 4.29 4.64 9.70
N THR A 114 5.10 4.09 10.60
CA THR A 114 5.56 2.71 10.48
C THR A 114 4.93 1.89 11.60
N ALA A 115 4.33 0.77 11.24
CA ALA A 115 3.82 -0.19 12.21
C ALA A 115 4.58 -1.51 12.09
N THR A 116 4.97 -2.09 13.21
CA THR A 116 5.53 -3.46 13.24
C THR A 116 4.39 -4.45 13.05
N VAL A 117 4.57 -5.38 12.12
CA VAL A 117 3.60 -6.42 11.76
C VAL A 117 4.26 -7.79 11.92
N THR A 118 3.67 -8.64 12.75
CA THR A 118 4.08 -10.03 12.90
C THR A 118 3.21 -10.91 12.02
N ILE A 119 3.83 -11.63 11.09
CA ILE A 119 3.10 -12.49 10.14
C ILE A 119 2.50 -13.68 10.86
N THR A 120 1.20 -13.87 10.68
CA THR A 120 0.49 -15.04 11.20
C THR A 120 0.70 -16.23 10.25
N ARG A 121 0.88 -17.43 10.80
CA ARG A 121 0.97 -18.63 9.95
C ARG A 121 -0.33 -18.82 9.19
N GLN A 122 -0.24 -19.16 7.90
CA GLN A 122 -1.41 -19.29 7.03
C GLN A 122 -2.48 -20.23 7.62
N ARG A 123 -2.07 -21.37 8.17
CA ARG A 123 -2.97 -22.33 8.82
C ARG A 123 -3.76 -21.70 9.99
N ASP A 124 -3.09 -20.90 10.82
CA ASP A 124 -3.69 -20.30 12.01
C ASP A 124 -4.67 -19.19 11.58
N CYS A 125 -4.35 -18.51 10.46
CA CYS A 125 -5.25 -17.54 9.84
C CYS A 125 -6.49 -18.19 9.24
N LEU A 126 -6.33 -19.29 8.50
CA LEU A 126 -7.43 -20.06 7.91
C LEU A 126 -8.37 -20.66 8.95
N ASN A 127 -7.84 -21.07 10.11
CA ASN A 127 -8.67 -21.57 11.21
C ASN A 127 -9.66 -20.52 11.74
N HIS A 128 -9.32 -19.24 11.70
CA HIS A 128 -10.20 -18.16 12.12
C HIS A 128 -11.04 -17.60 10.96
N TYR A 129 -10.53 -17.68 9.73
CA TYR A 129 -11.26 -17.30 8.52
C TYR A 129 -11.28 -18.43 7.50
N PRO A 130 -12.18 -19.42 7.69
CA PRO A 130 -12.42 -20.44 6.68
C PRO A 130 -13.02 -19.75 5.45
N GLY A 131 -12.22 -19.59 4.39
CA GLY A 131 -12.57 -18.83 3.18
C GLY A 131 -11.63 -17.68 2.84
N LEU A 132 -10.55 -17.50 3.61
CA LEU A 132 -9.48 -16.58 3.21
C LEU A 132 -8.86 -17.01 1.88
N ALA A 133 -8.71 -16.06 0.95
CA ALA A 133 -8.04 -16.34 -0.33
C ALA A 133 -6.56 -16.71 -0.14
N ASP A 134 -6.07 -17.64 -0.95
CA ASP A 134 -4.70 -18.17 -0.87
C ASP A 134 -3.60 -17.12 -1.09
N ASN A 135 -3.91 -16.06 -1.83
CA ASN A 135 -2.98 -14.97 -2.14
C ASN A 135 -3.01 -13.85 -1.10
N LEU A 136 -3.64 -14.07 0.06
CA LEU A 136 -3.61 -13.12 1.17
C LEU A 136 -2.64 -13.58 2.26
N ILE A 137 -1.80 -12.65 2.70
CA ILE A 137 -0.98 -12.77 3.90
C ILE A 137 -1.77 -12.20 5.08
N CYS A 138 -1.71 -12.88 6.21
CA CYS A 138 -2.22 -12.36 7.48
C CYS A 138 -1.09 -11.82 8.35
N GLY A 139 -1.24 -10.61 8.87
CA GLY A 139 -0.24 -10.00 9.73
C GLY A 139 -0.88 -9.20 10.86
N GLN A 140 -0.44 -9.46 12.09
CA GLN A 140 -0.93 -8.74 13.25
C GLN A 140 -0.02 -7.53 13.53
N SER A 141 -0.61 -6.34 13.55
CA SER A 141 0.11 -5.15 13.99
C SER A 141 0.22 -5.14 15.52
N SER A 142 1.41 -4.88 16.05
CA SER A 142 1.63 -4.74 17.50
C SER A 142 1.07 -3.42 18.06
N SER A 143 0.76 -2.46 17.19
CA SER A 143 0.14 -1.20 17.59
C SER A 143 -1.38 -1.27 17.45
N SER A 144 -2.10 -1.16 18.57
CA SER A 144 -3.51 -0.74 18.59
C SER A 144 -3.72 0.68 18.02
N LYS A 145 -2.61 1.39 17.74
CA LYS A 145 -2.52 2.72 17.15
C LYS A 145 -2.32 2.74 15.64
N VAL A 146 -2.77 1.74 14.86
CA VAL A 146 -2.92 1.98 13.41
C VAL A 146 -4.01 3.03 13.27
N PRO A 147 -3.70 4.32 13.01
CA PRO A 147 -4.71 5.34 13.10
C PRO A 147 -5.59 5.21 11.86
N GLY A 148 -6.81 4.71 12.04
CA GLY A 148 -7.88 4.78 11.04
C GLY A 148 -8.38 6.21 10.81
N LYS A 149 -7.49 7.21 10.81
CA LYS A 149 -7.83 8.60 10.55
C LYS A 149 -7.47 8.91 9.11
N VAL A 150 -8.50 9.01 8.27
CA VAL A 150 -8.42 9.53 6.91
C VAL A 150 -7.70 10.88 6.97
N SER A 151 -6.57 10.93 6.31
CA SER A 151 -5.67 12.07 6.31
C SER A 151 -5.71 12.67 4.92
N VAL A 152 -6.27 13.86 4.81
CA VAL A 152 -6.43 14.58 3.54
C VAL A 152 -5.30 15.61 3.46
N LEU A 153 -4.63 15.71 2.32
CA LEU A 153 -3.80 16.88 2.04
C LEU A 153 -4.63 17.96 1.36
N ARG A 154 -4.93 19.05 2.07
CA ARG A 154 -5.50 20.26 1.46
C ARG A 154 -4.49 21.39 1.51
N GLU A 155 -4.21 22.01 0.37
CA GLU A 155 -3.32 23.18 0.27
C GLU A 155 -1.93 22.94 0.91
N GLY A 156 -1.43 21.70 0.86
CA GLY A 156 -0.15 21.32 1.46
C GLY A 156 -0.17 21.15 2.98
N ARG A 157 -1.35 21.08 3.60
CA ARG A 157 -1.56 20.77 5.02
C ARG A 157 -2.35 19.48 5.18
N LEU A 158 -1.95 18.71 6.18
CA LEU A 158 -2.71 17.54 6.62
C LEU A 158 -3.94 17.98 7.40
N GLU A 159 -5.12 17.79 6.81
CA GLU A 159 -6.39 17.94 7.49
C GLU A 159 -6.94 16.57 7.89
N LEU A 160 -7.50 16.49 9.09
CA LEU A 160 -8.27 15.32 9.49
C LEU A 160 -9.56 15.33 8.67
N GLY A 161 -9.77 14.29 7.85
CA GLY A 161 -11.05 14.07 7.21
C GLY A 161 -12.13 13.93 8.29
N GLN A 162 -13.10 14.85 8.32
CA GLN A 162 -14.29 14.68 9.14
C GLN A 162 -15.20 13.68 8.45
N GLY A 163 -15.29 12.46 8.99
CA GLY A 163 -16.30 11.49 8.56
C GLY A 163 -15.86 10.02 8.56
N ALA A 164 -16.69 9.24 9.26
CA ALA A 164 -17.04 7.84 9.04
C ALA A 164 -16.04 6.72 9.39
N ASP A 165 -16.41 5.99 10.46
CA ASP A 165 -16.61 4.54 10.44
C ASP A 165 -15.45 3.68 9.92
N ASN A 166 -14.60 3.22 10.87
CA ASN A 166 -13.79 1.99 10.88
C ASN A 166 -12.92 1.60 9.65
N ARG A 167 -12.89 2.38 8.57
CA ARG A 167 -12.16 2.10 7.34
C ARG A 167 -10.83 2.86 7.35
N ILE A 168 -9.74 2.11 7.46
CA ILE A 168 -8.37 2.59 7.26
C ILE A 168 -8.19 2.79 5.74
N LEU A 169 -8.81 3.82 5.16
CA LEU A 169 -8.70 4.09 3.73
C LEU A 169 -7.31 4.64 3.37
N GLY A 170 -6.67 5.37 4.29
CA GLY A 170 -5.37 6.01 4.06
C GLY A 170 -4.18 5.06 3.87
N ASP A 171 -4.20 3.88 4.50
CA ASP A 171 -3.06 2.94 4.46
C ASP A 171 -3.24 1.87 3.37
N ALA A 172 -4.44 1.76 2.76
CA ALA A 172 -4.69 0.80 1.68
C ALA A 172 -3.71 1.04 0.53
N GLY A 173 -2.94 0.02 0.14
CA GLY A 173 -1.86 0.13 -0.83
C GLY A 173 -0.45 0.24 -0.24
N ASP A 174 -0.31 0.46 1.08
CA ASP A 174 1.00 0.53 1.72
C ASP A 174 1.77 -0.79 1.62
N PRO A 175 3.10 -0.75 1.43
CA PRO A 175 3.91 -1.95 1.34
C PRO A 175 4.09 -2.63 2.72
N LEU A 176 3.83 -3.93 2.76
CA LEU A 176 4.35 -4.83 3.78
C LEU A 176 5.81 -5.17 3.45
N VAL A 177 6.74 -4.64 4.24
CA VAL A 177 8.18 -4.73 4.01
C VAL A 177 8.82 -5.67 5.04
N CYS A 178 9.56 -6.65 4.56
CA CYS A 178 10.34 -7.56 5.40
C CYS A 178 11.73 -7.71 4.80
N ASN A 179 12.78 -7.66 5.61
CA ASN A 179 14.18 -7.74 5.13
C ASN A 179 14.47 -6.79 3.95
N ASN A 180 13.98 -5.54 4.04
CA ASN A 180 14.13 -4.50 3.01
C ASN A 180 13.51 -4.81 1.64
N LYS A 181 12.58 -5.76 1.55
CA LYS A 181 11.83 -6.08 0.32
C LYS A 181 10.33 -6.03 0.57
N ALA A 182 9.57 -5.67 -0.47
CA ALA A 182 8.11 -5.68 -0.42
C ALA A 182 7.60 -7.12 -0.64
N PHE A 183 6.86 -7.63 0.33
CA PHE A 183 6.21 -8.95 0.27
C PHE A 183 4.72 -8.83 -0.04
N GLY A 184 4.07 -7.78 0.43
CA GLY A 184 2.63 -7.62 0.31
C GLY A 184 2.20 -6.17 0.19
N ILE A 185 0.92 -6.00 -0.13
CA ILE A 185 0.24 -4.72 -0.25
C ILE A 185 -0.88 -4.73 0.78
N PHE A 186 -0.91 -3.78 1.72
CA PHE A 186 -2.01 -3.71 2.66
C PHE A 186 -3.34 -3.50 1.92
N SER A 187 -4.29 -4.38 2.19
CA SER A 187 -5.56 -4.43 1.48
C SER A 187 -6.70 -4.06 2.42
N TYR A 188 -6.94 -4.84 3.47
CA TYR A 188 -8.01 -4.53 4.43
C TYR A 188 -7.70 -5.09 5.81
N LYS A 189 -8.47 -4.66 6.80
CA LYS A 189 -8.47 -5.24 8.16
C LYS A 189 -9.84 -5.80 8.49
N HIS A 190 -9.91 -6.69 9.46
CA HIS A 190 -11.17 -7.18 10.01
C HIS A 190 -11.23 -6.95 11.52
N ASN A 191 -12.06 -6.00 11.96
CA ASN A 191 -12.28 -5.65 13.38
C ASN A 191 -10.97 -5.47 14.17
N ASN A 192 -10.82 -6.21 15.27
CA ASN A 192 -9.66 -6.19 16.18
C ASN A 192 -8.58 -7.23 15.81
N TRP A 193 -8.67 -7.82 14.61
CA TRP A 193 -7.85 -8.96 14.16
C TRP A 193 -6.94 -8.53 12.97
N PRO A 194 -5.96 -9.35 12.52
CA PRO A 194 -4.82 -8.93 11.70
C PRO A 194 -5.23 -8.21 10.41
N GLY A 195 -4.30 -7.38 9.93
CA GLY A 195 -4.34 -6.86 8.58
C GLY A 195 -4.17 -7.99 7.57
N PHE A 196 -4.83 -7.84 6.43
CA PHE A 196 -4.68 -8.68 5.27
C PHE A 196 -3.94 -7.94 4.17
N TYR A 197 -2.98 -8.63 3.58
CA TYR A 197 -2.10 -8.07 2.59
C TYR A 197 -2.13 -8.94 1.34
N THR A 198 -2.33 -8.35 0.16
CA THR A 198 -2.18 -9.05 -1.12
C THR A 198 -0.73 -9.50 -1.25
N HIS A 199 -0.47 -10.81 -1.32
CA HIS A 199 0.86 -11.37 -1.53
C HIS A 199 1.33 -11.02 -2.95
N ILE A 200 2.48 -10.37 -3.10
CA ILE A 200 2.95 -9.88 -4.40
C ILE A 200 3.47 -11.02 -5.28
N ALA A 201 4.14 -12.03 -4.68
CA ALA A 201 4.88 -13.04 -5.44
C ALA A 201 4.05 -13.79 -6.51
N PRO A 202 2.79 -14.22 -6.24
CA PRO A 202 1.94 -14.87 -7.25
C PRO A 202 1.65 -13.99 -8.47
N TYR A 203 1.71 -12.66 -8.31
CA TYR A 203 1.39 -11.70 -9.36
C TYR A 203 2.60 -11.22 -10.16
N LEU A 204 3.82 -11.60 -9.78
CA LEU A 204 5.04 -11.15 -10.46
C LEU A 204 5.07 -11.40 -11.98
N PRO A 205 4.59 -12.53 -12.52
CA PRO A 205 4.51 -12.72 -13.96
C PRO A 205 3.67 -11.63 -14.65
N TRP A 206 2.52 -11.28 -14.05
CA TRP A 206 1.68 -10.18 -14.55
C TRP A 206 2.35 -8.82 -14.37
N VAL A 207 2.93 -8.55 -13.20
CA VAL A 207 3.64 -7.29 -12.92
C VAL A 207 4.74 -7.06 -13.96
N HIS A 208 5.56 -8.07 -14.22
CA HIS A 208 6.60 -7.99 -15.24
C HIS A 208 6.04 -7.84 -16.65
N SER A 209 4.89 -8.44 -16.97
CA SER A 209 4.29 -8.27 -18.30
C SER A 209 3.80 -6.84 -18.56
N VAL A 210 3.31 -6.16 -17.53
CA VAL A 210 2.81 -4.77 -17.60
C VAL A 210 3.96 -3.76 -17.61
N MET A 211 5.03 -4.03 -16.86
CA MET A 211 6.17 -3.11 -16.70
C MET A 211 7.24 -3.21 -17.81
N LYS A 212 7.00 -4.03 -18.85
CA LYS A 212 7.85 -4.08 -20.05
C LYS A 212 7.83 -2.75 -20.79
#